data_AF-A0A978VW17-F1
#
_entry.id   AF-A0A978VW17-F1
#
_cell.length_a   1.000
_cell.length_b   1.000
_cell.length_c   1.000
_cell.angle_alpha   90.00
_cell.angle_beta   90.00
_cell.angle_gamma   90.00
#
_symmetry.space_group_name_H-M   'P 1'
#
loop_
_entity.id
_entity.type
_entity.pdbx_description
1 polymer ?
#
loop_
_entity_poly.entity_id
_entity_poly.type
_entity_poly.pdbx_seq_one_letter_code
_entity_poly.pdbx_strand_id
1 'polypeptide(L)'
;MEWNQQTLEFLSNCFLHTLCPSPEPRRLAEALLLEASHSPNYGLAVLHLVTEPSVDKQIRQAAVINFKNHLRCRWAPSEETTPIPDSEKIQTQFSEALAIIDNHDFPRSWPALLPELVSSLHKASQASDYASINGILGTANSIFKKFRYQFKTNDLWLDLKYCLDNFSAPLLEIFLKTAALIDSSSSSANSSPLGPLFESQRLCCRSFYSLNFQELPQFFEDHMKEWMTEFRKYLISD
;
A
#
# COMPACT_ATOMS: atom_id res chain seq x y z
N MET A 1 24.72 4.83 5.81
CA MET A 1 24.15 4.29 7.05
C MET A 1 24.07 2.78 6.90
N GLU A 2 24.90 2.06 7.65
CA GLU A 2 24.89 0.59 7.63
C GLU A 2 23.92 0.08 8.69
N TRP A 3 23.17 -0.97 8.37
CA TRP A 3 22.24 -1.57 9.33
C TRP A 3 23.01 -2.37 10.38
N ASN A 4 22.96 -1.91 11.63
CA ASN A 4 23.57 -2.56 12.79
C ASN A 4 22.78 -2.23 14.06
N GLN A 5 23.11 -2.89 15.18
CA GLN A 5 22.38 -2.71 16.44
C GLN A 5 22.47 -1.27 16.98
N GLN A 6 23.58 -0.58 16.75
CA GLN A 6 23.73 0.83 17.12
C GLN A 6 22.80 1.75 16.30
N THR A 7 22.64 1.47 15.01
CA THR A 7 21.72 2.19 14.12
C THR A 7 20.27 1.95 14.51
N LEU A 8 19.92 0.71 14.85
CA LEU A 8 18.61 0.36 15.37
C LEU A 8 18.30 1.16 16.65
N GLU A 9 19.19 1.12 17.64
CA GLU A 9 19.03 1.86 18.91
C GLU A 9 18.96 3.38 18.70
N PHE A 10 19.82 3.93 17.84
CA PHE A 10 19.82 5.35 17.49
C PHE A 10 18.50 5.78 16.87
N LEU A 11 18.05 5.08 15.82
CA LEU A 11 16.80 5.42 15.13
C LEU A 11 15.59 5.21 16.04
N SER A 12 15.55 4.13 16.82
CA SER A 12 14.47 3.87 17.77
C SER A 12 14.36 4.97 18.83
N ASN A 13 15.49 5.43 19.38
CA ASN A 13 15.50 6.54 20.34
C ASN A 13 15.06 7.87 19.69
N CYS A 14 15.54 8.17 18.48
CA CYS A 14 15.13 9.38 17.76
C CYS A 14 13.61 9.36 17.49
N PHE A 15 13.07 8.28 16.94
CA PHE A 15 11.64 8.17 16.68
C PHE A 15 10.81 8.19 17.97
N LEU A 16 11.28 7.58 19.06
CA LEU A 16 10.62 7.70 20.36
C LEU A 16 10.57 9.16 20.83
N HIS A 17 11.66 9.92 20.68
CA HIS A 17 11.71 11.32 21.07
C HIS A 17 10.87 12.24 20.18
N THR A 18 10.62 11.88 18.92
CA THR A 18 9.64 12.61 18.08
C THR A 18 8.21 12.55 18.63
N LEU A 19 7.90 11.56 19.45
CA LEU A 19 6.59 11.38 20.09
C LEU A 19 6.49 12.10 21.45
N CYS A 20 7.56 12.73 21.95
CA CYS A 20 7.54 13.41 23.25
C CYS A 20 6.60 14.63 23.24
N PRO A 21 5.80 14.84 24.30
CA PRO A 21 4.90 15.99 24.42
C PRO A 21 5.66 17.32 24.57
N SER A 22 6.89 17.30 25.08
CA SER A 22 7.74 18.48 25.19
C SER A 22 8.38 18.86 23.84
N PRO A 23 8.47 20.16 23.51
CA PRO A 23 8.91 20.61 22.19
C PRO A 23 10.43 20.53 21.96
N GLU A 24 11.24 20.60 23.03
CA GLU A 24 12.71 20.57 22.91
C GLU A 24 13.25 19.19 22.49
N PRO A 25 12.89 18.07 23.14
CA PRO A 25 13.34 16.74 22.70
C PRO A 25 12.87 16.38 21.29
N ARG A 26 11.67 16.83 20.93
CA ARG A 26 11.09 16.60 19.60
C ARG A 26 11.91 17.29 18.51
N ARG A 27 12.22 18.59 18.68
CA ARG A 27 13.04 19.34 17.71
C ARG A 27 14.44 18.76 17.58
N LEU A 28 15.05 18.34 18.68
CA LEU A 28 16.37 17.69 18.67
C LEU A 28 16.32 16.37 17.86
N ALA A 29 15.31 15.54 18.10
CA ALA A 29 15.14 14.29 17.37
C ALA A 29 14.86 14.51 15.88
N GLU A 30 14.01 15.47 15.53
CA GLU A 30 13.74 15.84 14.13
C GLU A 30 15.00 16.35 13.42
N ALA A 31 15.82 17.17 14.09
CA ALA A 31 17.09 17.65 13.55
C ALA A 31 18.08 16.50 13.30
N LEU A 32 18.20 15.57 14.25
CA LEU A 32 19.06 14.37 14.10
C LEU A 32 18.58 13.46 12.97
N LEU A 33 17.26 13.25 12.83
CA LEU A 33 16.70 12.46 11.74
C LEU A 33 16.90 13.15 10.38
N LEU A 34 16.78 14.48 10.34
CA LEU A 34 17.05 15.26 9.12
C LEU A 34 18.52 15.13 8.70
N GLU A 35 19.45 15.27 9.64
CA GLU A 35 20.88 15.08 9.39
C GLU A 35 21.18 13.65 8.92
N ALA A 36 20.64 12.64 9.62
CA ALA A 36 20.78 11.24 9.25
C ALA A 36 20.19 10.95 7.86
N SER A 37 19.14 11.67 7.45
CA SER A 37 18.49 11.50 6.16
C SER A 37 19.44 11.73 4.98
N HIS A 38 20.47 12.56 5.14
CA HIS A 38 21.49 12.80 4.11
C HIS A 38 22.44 11.62 3.89
N SER A 39 22.47 10.66 4.82
CA SER A 39 23.32 9.48 4.70
C SER A 39 22.81 8.52 3.61
N PRO A 40 23.72 7.88 2.85
CA PRO A 40 23.33 6.81 1.92
C PRO A 40 22.67 5.67 2.71
N ASN A 41 21.70 4.97 2.11
CA ASN A 41 20.95 3.86 2.73
C ASN A 41 20.11 4.22 3.96
N TYR A 42 19.92 5.51 4.28
CA TYR A 42 19.02 5.93 5.37
C TYR A 42 17.61 5.36 5.21
N GLY A 43 17.01 5.51 4.02
CA GLY A 43 15.66 4.97 3.75
C GLY A 43 15.56 3.46 3.97
N LEU A 44 16.59 2.70 3.59
CA LEU A 44 16.66 1.25 3.84
C LEU A 44 16.78 0.94 5.33
N ALA A 45 17.59 1.68 6.08
CA ALA A 45 17.71 1.51 7.53
C ALA A 45 16.39 1.79 8.26
N VAL A 46 15.67 2.84 7.85
CA VAL A 46 14.33 3.13 8.40
C VAL A 46 13.34 2.02 8.01
N LEU A 47 13.38 1.50 6.78
CA LEU A 47 12.54 0.38 6.34
C LEU A 47 12.77 -0.88 7.19
N HIS A 48 14.04 -1.23 7.45
CA HIS A 48 14.39 -2.36 8.31
C HIS A 48 13.82 -2.20 9.74
N LEU A 49 13.94 -1.00 10.32
CA LEU A 49 13.38 -0.71 11.65
C LEU A 49 11.87 -0.91 11.68
N VAL A 50 11.14 -0.56 10.62
CA VAL A 50 9.70 -0.79 10.59
C VAL A 50 9.36 -2.28 10.50
N THR A 51 10.14 -3.05 9.75
CA THR A 51 9.92 -4.51 9.64
C THR A 51 10.33 -5.28 10.89
N GLU A 52 11.09 -4.66 11.79
CA GLU A 52 11.65 -5.28 12.98
C GLU A 52 10.55 -5.53 14.05
N PRO A 53 10.21 -6.79 14.37
CA PRO A 53 9.12 -7.10 15.31
C PRO A 53 9.47 -6.77 16.76
N SER A 54 10.76 -6.67 17.10
CA SER A 54 11.24 -6.32 18.44
C SER A 54 11.03 -4.84 18.81
N VAL A 55 10.75 -3.98 17.82
CA VAL A 55 10.53 -2.55 18.02
C VAL A 55 9.06 -2.24 18.32
N ASP A 56 8.83 -1.34 19.27
CA ASP A 56 7.49 -0.91 19.66
C ASP A 56 6.68 -0.37 18.47
N LYS A 57 5.37 -0.64 18.47
CA LYS A 57 4.48 -0.27 17.36
C LYS A 57 4.42 1.23 17.12
N GLN A 58 4.51 2.06 18.16
CA GLN A 58 4.47 3.53 18.03
C GLN A 58 5.73 4.04 17.33
N ILE A 59 6.90 3.50 17.68
CA ILE A 59 8.18 3.82 17.04
C ILE A 59 8.14 3.42 15.57
N ARG A 60 7.64 2.22 15.26
CA ARG A 60 7.48 1.76 13.87
C ARG A 60 6.55 2.66 13.08
N GLN A 61 5.47 3.14 13.67
CA GLN A 61 4.55 4.06 13.00
C GLN A 61 5.20 5.41 12.68
N ALA A 62 5.90 6.01 13.66
CA ALA A 62 6.67 7.25 13.44
C ALA A 62 7.74 7.08 12.35
N ALA A 63 8.42 5.93 12.34
CA ALA A 63 9.42 5.60 11.34
C ALA A 63 8.84 5.50 9.91
N VAL A 64 7.65 4.90 9.73
CA VAL A 64 7.00 4.85 8.41
C VAL A 64 6.63 6.25 7.92
N ILE A 65 6.10 7.09 8.80
CA ILE A 65 5.72 8.47 8.45
C ILE A 65 6.98 9.24 8.01
N ASN A 66 8.08 9.11 8.75
CA ASN A 66 9.35 9.71 8.37
C ASN A 66 9.88 9.16 7.04
N PHE A 67 9.85 7.84 6.84
CA PHE A 67 10.24 7.21 5.57
C PHE A 67 9.43 7.74 4.39
N LYS A 68 8.11 7.87 4.56
CA LYS A 68 7.22 8.45 3.55
C LYS A 68 7.59 9.90 3.23
N ASN A 69 7.78 10.73 4.26
CA ASN A 69 8.17 12.13 4.08
C ASN A 69 9.54 12.26 3.41
N HIS A 70 10.49 11.42 3.81
CA HIS A 70 11.83 11.34 3.23
C HIS A 70 11.78 11.01 1.72
N LEU A 71 10.92 10.06 1.34
CA LEU A 71 10.69 9.73 -0.07
C LEU A 71 10.03 10.90 -0.82
N ARG A 72 8.99 11.53 -0.28
CA ARG A 72 8.34 12.70 -0.93
C ARG A 72 9.33 13.81 -1.25
N CYS A 73 10.13 14.23 -0.28
CA CYS A 73 11.07 15.34 -0.48
C CYS A 73 12.14 15.05 -1.54
N ARG A 74 12.53 13.78 -1.73
CA ARG A 74 13.57 13.39 -2.71
C ARG A 74 13.02 12.99 -4.06
N TRP A 75 11.80 12.50 -4.10
CA TRP A 75 11.20 11.86 -5.27
C TRP A 75 10.13 12.72 -5.94
N ALA A 76 9.53 13.69 -5.23
CA ALA A 76 8.53 14.61 -5.76
C ALA A 76 8.59 16.00 -5.07
N PRO A 77 9.60 16.84 -5.34
CA PRO A 77 9.76 18.14 -4.70
C PRO A 77 8.69 19.19 -5.09
N SER A 78 7.71 18.86 -5.94
CA SER A 78 6.75 19.80 -6.53
C SER A 78 5.36 19.81 -5.89
N GLU A 79 5.05 18.95 -4.92
CA GLU A 79 3.76 18.98 -4.21
C GLU A 79 3.90 19.62 -2.82
N GLU A 80 3.07 20.63 -2.53
CA GLU A 80 3.05 21.33 -1.24
C GLU A 80 2.88 20.34 -0.07
N THR A 81 3.84 20.38 0.84
CA THR A 81 3.93 19.60 2.07
C THR A 81 2.69 19.82 2.95
N THR A 82 1.68 18.97 2.80
CA THR A 82 0.62 18.83 3.80
C THR A 82 1.02 17.73 4.80
N PRO A 83 1.17 18.05 6.10
CA PRO A 83 1.37 17.04 7.13
C PRO A 83 0.12 16.16 7.21
N ILE A 84 0.28 14.85 6.99
CA ILE A 84 -0.83 13.88 7.08
C ILE A 84 -0.96 13.43 8.55
N PRO A 85 -2.18 13.34 9.10
CA PRO A 85 -2.40 12.99 10.50
C PRO A 85 -1.85 11.61 10.88
N ASP A 86 -1.25 11.52 12.07
CA ASP A 86 -0.62 10.33 12.69
C ASP A 86 -1.54 9.10 12.87
N SER A 87 -2.80 9.16 12.48
CA SER A 87 -3.82 8.16 12.82
C SER A 87 -3.90 6.95 11.89
N GLU A 88 -3.14 6.91 10.79
CA GLU A 88 -3.26 5.83 9.80
C GLU A 88 -2.34 4.64 10.08
N LYS A 89 -2.84 3.43 9.78
CA LYS A 89 -2.13 2.16 9.98
C LYS A 89 -0.82 2.14 9.15
N ILE A 90 0.23 1.55 9.71
CA ILE A 90 1.56 1.35 9.10
C ILE A 90 1.49 0.84 7.65
N GLN A 91 0.59 -0.12 7.36
CA GLN A 91 0.39 -0.64 6.01
C GLN A 91 -0.08 0.42 5.00
N THR A 92 -1.01 1.30 5.41
CA THR A 92 -1.50 2.39 4.57
C THR A 92 -0.36 3.36 4.25
N GLN A 93 0.42 3.72 5.26
CA GLN A 93 1.54 4.64 5.14
C GLN A 93 2.66 4.07 4.24
N PHE A 94 2.90 2.76 4.27
CA PHE A 94 3.78 2.08 3.32
C PHE A 94 3.24 2.03 1.90
N SER A 95 1.95 1.74 1.73
CA SER A 95 1.33 1.71 0.41
C SER A 95 1.41 3.07 -0.28
N GLU A 96 1.33 4.16 0.48
CA GLU A 96 1.53 5.52 -0.03
C GLU A 96 2.99 5.82 -0.34
N ALA A 97 3.91 5.44 0.54
CA ALA A 97 5.35 5.59 0.32
C ALA A 97 5.79 4.89 -0.97
N LEU A 98 5.27 3.67 -1.23
CA LEU A 98 5.57 2.94 -2.44
C LEU A 98 4.95 3.60 -3.67
N ALA A 99 3.73 4.14 -3.58
CA ALA A 99 3.09 4.85 -4.68
C ALA A 99 3.85 6.11 -5.11
N ILE A 100 4.55 6.76 -4.19
CA ILE A 100 5.38 7.94 -4.48
C ILE A 100 6.63 7.53 -5.27
N ILE A 101 7.26 6.41 -4.90
CA ILE A 101 8.38 5.84 -5.67
C ILE A 101 7.90 5.41 -7.07
N ASP A 102 6.71 4.80 -7.12
CA ASP A 102 6.11 4.20 -8.31
C ASP A 102 5.81 5.19 -9.44
N ASN A 103 5.51 6.46 -9.13
CA ASN A 103 5.18 7.49 -10.13
C ASN A 103 6.34 7.82 -11.09
N HIS A 104 7.59 7.50 -10.74
CA HIS A 104 8.75 7.74 -11.62
C HIS A 104 9.44 6.46 -12.12
N ASP A 105 9.40 5.37 -11.37
CA ASP A 105 10.24 4.19 -11.64
C ASP A 105 9.50 2.96 -12.15
N PHE A 106 8.17 2.89 -12.02
CA PHE A 106 7.41 1.75 -12.51
C PHE A 106 6.90 2.01 -13.92
N PRO A 107 7.01 1.04 -14.84
CA PRO A 107 7.48 -0.35 -14.69
C PRO A 107 8.92 -0.57 -15.15
N ARG A 108 9.59 0.43 -15.75
CA ARG A 108 10.90 0.26 -16.39
C ARG A 108 12.04 -0.02 -15.41
N SER A 109 12.00 0.56 -14.21
CA SER A 109 13.05 0.39 -13.19
C SER A 109 12.73 -0.72 -12.17
N TRP A 110 11.48 -1.20 -12.10
CA TRP A 110 11.06 -2.20 -11.10
C TRP A 110 10.05 -3.25 -11.62
N PRO A 111 10.41 -4.05 -12.65
CA PRO A 111 9.48 -5.01 -13.25
C PRO A 111 9.06 -6.12 -12.28
N ALA A 112 9.91 -6.51 -11.33
CA ALA A 112 9.63 -7.58 -10.37
C ALA A 112 8.54 -7.25 -9.34
N LEU A 113 8.18 -5.98 -9.16
CA LEU A 113 7.26 -5.54 -8.10
C LEU A 113 5.88 -6.19 -8.23
N LEU A 114 5.30 -6.16 -9.43
CA LEU A 114 3.95 -6.69 -9.65
C LEU A 114 3.88 -8.22 -9.50
N PRO A 115 4.81 -9.01 -10.05
CA PRO A 115 4.90 -10.45 -9.76
C PRO A 115 5.09 -10.78 -8.28
N GLU A 116 5.92 -10.01 -7.55
CA GLU A 116 6.12 -10.21 -6.11
C GLU A 116 4.86 -9.89 -5.29
N LEU A 117 4.14 -8.82 -5.65
CA LEU A 117 2.85 -8.50 -5.04
C LEU A 117 1.84 -9.63 -5.28
N VAL A 118 1.73 -10.14 -6.52
CA VAL A 118 0.85 -11.26 -6.85
C VAL A 118 1.24 -12.54 -6.09
N SER A 119 2.53 -12.87 -6.01
CA SER A 119 3.01 -14.02 -5.24
C SER A 119 2.66 -13.90 -3.75
N SER A 120 2.89 -12.72 -3.17
CA SER A 120 2.58 -12.41 -1.77
C SER A 120 1.07 -12.48 -1.52
N LEU A 121 0.29 -12.01 -2.48
CA LEU A 121 -1.16 -12.01 -2.45
C LEU A 121 -1.73 -13.44 -2.49
N HIS A 122 -1.18 -14.32 -3.33
CA HIS A 122 -1.53 -15.74 -3.32
C HIS A 122 -1.18 -16.40 -1.98
N LYS A 123 0.01 -16.14 -1.42
CA LYS A 123 0.39 -16.66 -0.10
C LYS A 123 -0.58 -16.20 0.99
N ALA A 124 -0.92 -14.91 1.01
CA ALA A 124 -1.86 -14.35 1.98
C ALA A 124 -3.28 -14.90 1.79
N SER A 125 -3.70 -15.12 0.54
CA SER A 125 -4.99 -15.75 0.20
C SER A 125 -5.07 -17.20 0.69
N GLN A 126 -3.99 -17.99 0.59
CA GLN A 126 -3.96 -19.37 1.13
C GLN A 126 -4.01 -19.38 2.66
N ALA A 127 -3.42 -18.39 3.31
CA ALA A 127 -3.44 -18.24 4.77
C ALA A 127 -4.73 -17.57 5.30
N SER A 128 -5.64 -17.11 4.43
CA SER A 128 -6.83 -16.32 4.78
C SER A 128 -6.53 -15.09 5.66
N ASP A 129 -5.34 -14.50 5.52
CA ASP A 129 -4.92 -13.32 6.28
C ASP A 129 -5.32 -12.02 5.56
N TYR A 130 -6.52 -11.55 5.90
CA TYR A 130 -7.08 -10.32 5.33
C TYR A 130 -6.35 -9.03 5.74
N ALA A 131 -5.54 -9.04 6.80
CA ALA A 131 -4.71 -7.88 7.12
C ALA A 131 -3.58 -7.72 6.08
N SER A 132 -2.94 -8.82 5.71
CA SER A 132 -1.91 -8.81 4.66
C SER A 132 -2.49 -8.59 3.26
N ILE A 133 -3.64 -9.19 2.94
CA ILE A 133 -4.34 -8.97 1.67
C ILE A 133 -4.69 -7.49 1.49
N ASN A 134 -5.27 -6.85 2.51
CA ASN A 134 -5.62 -5.43 2.44
C ASN A 134 -4.39 -4.53 2.29
N GLY A 135 -3.27 -4.85 2.94
CA GLY A 135 -2.02 -4.13 2.74
C GLY A 135 -1.52 -4.22 1.29
N ILE A 136 -1.50 -5.42 0.72
CA ILE A 136 -1.04 -5.67 -0.66
C ILE A 136 -1.97 -5.01 -1.68
N LEU A 137 -3.29 -5.18 -1.53
CA LEU A 137 -4.28 -4.52 -2.39
C LEU A 137 -4.24 -2.99 -2.26
N GLY A 138 -3.95 -2.46 -1.08
CA GLY A 138 -3.75 -1.03 -0.84
C GLY A 138 -2.58 -0.47 -1.63
N THR A 139 -1.47 -1.21 -1.64
CA THR A 139 -0.27 -0.91 -2.43
C THR A 139 -0.57 -0.97 -3.92
N ALA A 140 -1.14 -2.07 -4.42
CA ALA A 140 -1.50 -2.23 -5.83
C ALA A 140 -2.48 -1.14 -6.30
N ASN A 141 -3.52 -0.85 -5.50
CA ASN A 141 -4.47 0.23 -5.80
C ASN A 141 -3.77 1.60 -5.90
N SER A 142 -2.77 1.86 -5.08
CA SER A 142 -2.06 3.14 -5.11
C SER A 142 -1.16 3.28 -6.35
N ILE A 143 -0.54 2.18 -6.79
CA ILE A 143 0.13 2.08 -8.11
C ILE A 143 -0.87 2.38 -9.23
N PHE A 144 -2.03 1.71 -9.23
CA PHE A 144 -3.00 1.85 -10.33
C PHE A 144 -3.68 3.21 -10.38
N LYS A 145 -3.74 3.96 -9.27
CA LYS A 145 -4.27 5.34 -9.29
C LYS A 145 -3.57 6.23 -10.30
N LYS A 146 -2.30 5.96 -10.63
CA LYS A 146 -1.58 6.74 -11.64
C LYS A 146 -2.23 6.69 -13.01
N PHE A 147 -2.93 5.61 -13.35
CA PHE A 147 -3.60 5.50 -14.65
C PHE A 147 -4.83 6.42 -14.77
N ARG A 148 -5.32 6.94 -13.64
CA ARG A 148 -6.46 7.86 -13.60
C ARG A 148 -6.03 9.26 -14.01
N TYR A 149 -6.88 9.93 -14.78
CA TYR A 149 -6.73 11.35 -15.15
C TYR A 149 -5.44 11.70 -15.92
N GLN A 150 -4.64 10.71 -16.34
CA GLN A 150 -3.49 10.93 -17.21
C GLN A 150 -3.87 10.92 -18.69
N PHE A 151 -3.14 11.70 -19.49
CA PHE A 151 -3.26 11.68 -20.94
C PHE A 151 -2.79 10.35 -21.51
N LYS A 152 -3.49 9.83 -22.51
CA LYS A 152 -3.11 8.60 -23.22
C LYS A 152 -1.76 8.81 -23.93
N THR A 153 -0.70 8.23 -23.39
CA THR A 153 0.63 8.15 -24.01
C THR A 153 0.99 6.68 -24.27
N ASN A 154 1.89 6.43 -25.23
CA ASN A 154 2.32 5.07 -25.54
C ASN A 154 3.00 4.38 -24.34
N ASP A 155 3.76 5.15 -23.56
CA ASP A 155 4.42 4.63 -22.35
C ASP A 155 3.37 4.22 -21.30
N LEU A 156 2.39 5.08 -21.01
CA LEU A 156 1.29 4.75 -20.08
C LEU A 156 0.52 3.50 -20.51
N TRP A 157 0.31 3.32 -21.82
CA TRP A 157 -0.37 2.17 -22.39
C TRP A 157 0.41 0.86 -22.21
N LEU A 158 1.73 0.89 -22.40
CA LEU A 158 2.59 -0.27 -22.14
C LEU A 158 2.55 -0.66 -20.66
N ASP A 159 2.58 0.34 -19.78
CA ASP A 159 2.54 0.15 -18.34
C ASP A 159 1.19 -0.41 -17.87
N LEU A 160 0.09 0.13 -18.43
CA LEU A 160 -1.25 -0.37 -18.16
C LEU A 160 -1.41 -1.81 -18.67
N LYS A 161 -0.94 -2.11 -19.88
CA LYS A 161 -0.97 -3.47 -20.43
C LYS A 161 -0.22 -4.45 -19.55
N TYR A 162 0.97 -4.08 -19.08
CA TYR A 162 1.74 -4.90 -18.14
C TYR A 162 0.97 -5.18 -16.84
N CYS A 163 0.31 -4.17 -16.28
CA CYS A 163 -0.54 -4.33 -15.10
C CYS A 163 -1.73 -5.26 -15.35
N LEU A 164 -2.39 -5.11 -16.49
CA LEU A 164 -3.53 -5.92 -16.88
C LEU A 164 -3.14 -7.39 -17.05
N ASP A 165 -2.06 -7.67 -17.78
CA ASP A 165 -1.64 -9.04 -18.09
C ASP A 165 -1.25 -9.83 -16.83
N ASN A 166 -0.73 -9.15 -15.79
CA ASN A 166 -0.23 -9.81 -14.57
C ASN A 166 -1.20 -9.75 -13.37
N PHE A 167 -2.06 -8.74 -13.28
CA PHE A 167 -2.86 -8.50 -12.06
C PHE A 167 -4.36 -8.71 -12.24
N SER A 168 -4.89 -8.69 -13.47
CA SER A 168 -6.33 -8.81 -13.73
C SER A 168 -6.94 -10.12 -13.21
N ALA A 169 -6.29 -11.25 -13.49
CA ALA A 169 -6.73 -12.57 -13.02
C ALA A 169 -6.63 -12.75 -11.49
N PRO A 170 -5.49 -12.46 -10.82
CA PRO A 170 -5.41 -12.50 -9.36
C PRO A 170 -6.42 -11.59 -8.67
N LEU A 171 -6.70 -10.41 -9.25
CA LEU A 171 -7.69 -9.47 -8.71
C LEU A 171 -9.10 -10.07 -8.71
N LEU A 172 -9.51 -10.68 -9.82
CA LEU A 172 -10.82 -11.32 -9.93
C LEU A 172 -10.96 -12.52 -8.98
N GLU A 173 -9.92 -13.35 -8.88
CA GLU A 173 -9.92 -14.51 -7.97
C GLU A 173 -10.20 -14.10 -6.52
N ILE A 174 -9.52 -13.05 -6.05
CA ILE A 174 -9.67 -12.56 -4.67
C ILE A 174 -11.01 -11.89 -4.45
N PHE A 175 -11.49 -11.16 -5.45
CA PHE A 175 -12.80 -10.52 -5.40
C PHE A 175 -13.92 -11.55 -5.22
N LEU A 176 -13.91 -12.63 -6.01
CA LEU A 176 -14.89 -13.71 -5.91
C LEU A 176 -14.73 -14.52 -4.62
N LYS A 177 -13.49 -14.84 -4.23
CA LYS A 177 -13.22 -15.57 -2.98
C LYS A 177 -13.67 -14.78 -1.75
N THR A 178 -13.43 -13.47 -1.73
CA THR A 178 -13.84 -12.59 -0.64
C THR A 178 -15.37 -12.45 -0.59
N ALA A 179 -16.04 -12.34 -1.74
CA ALA A 179 -17.50 -12.33 -1.80
C ALA A 179 -18.12 -13.62 -1.23
N ALA A 180 -17.61 -14.79 -1.62
CA ALA A 180 -18.06 -16.07 -1.08
C ALA A 180 -17.85 -16.19 0.44
N LEU A 181 -16.74 -15.64 0.96
CA LEU A 181 -16.48 -15.61 2.39
C LEU A 181 -17.43 -14.68 3.14
N ILE A 182 -17.77 -13.52 2.57
CA ILE A 182 -18.79 -12.61 3.12
C ILE A 182 -20.14 -13.33 3.20
N ASP A 183 -20.57 -14.03 2.14
CA ASP A 183 -21.83 -14.78 2.12
C ASP A 183 -21.90 -15.89 3.16
N SER A 184 -20.81 -16.66 3.28
CA SER A 184 -20.71 -17.73 4.27
C SER A 184 -20.76 -17.17 5.70
N SER A 185 -20.18 -15.99 5.91
CA SER A 185 -20.17 -15.31 7.20
C SER A 185 -21.55 -14.75 7.56
N SER A 186 -22.30 -14.21 6.59
CA SER A 186 -23.68 -13.73 6.76
C SER A 186 -24.67 -14.84 7.14
N SER A 187 -24.37 -16.08 6.76
CA SER A 187 -25.24 -17.24 6.99
C SER A 187 -24.93 -18.00 8.29
N SER A 188 -23.79 -17.73 8.92
CA SER A 188 -23.31 -18.45 10.11
C SER A 188 -23.32 -17.52 11.33
N ALA A 189 -23.75 -18.03 12.49
CA ALA A 189 -23.77 -17.28 13.76
C ALA A 189 -22.36 -16.94 14.32
N ASN A 190 -21.30 -17.20 13.55
CA ASN A 190 -19.92 -16.93 13.95
C ASN A 190 -19.51 -15.55 13.44
N SER A 191 -19.38 -14.61 14.36
CA SER A 191 -18.98 -13.22 14.14
C SER A 191 -17.51 -13.09 13.74
N SER A 192 -17.12 -13.58 12.56
CA SER A 192 -15.86 -13.18 11.94
C SER A 192 -15.92 -11.68 11.63
N PRO A 193 -14.84 -10.91 11.83
CA PRO A 193 -14.86 -9.49 11.56
C PRO A 193 -15.06 -9.26 10.06
N LEU A 194 -16.26 -8.81 9.67
CA LEU A 194 -16.60 -8.50 8.27
C LEU A 194 -15.84 -7.26 7.74
N GLY A 195 -15.38 -6.38 8.64
CA GLY A 195 -14.70 -5.13 8.28
C GLY A 195 -13.50 -5.31 7.34
N PRO A 196 -12.52 -6.19 7.66
CA PRO A 196 -11.40 -6.50 6.77
C PRO A 196 -11.83 -7.08 5.41
N LEU A 197 -12.91 -7.88 5.35
CA LEU A 197 -13.41 -8.44 4.09
C LEU A 197 -13.98 -7.34 3.19
N PHE A 198 -14.80 -6.44 3.76
CA PHE A 198 -15.36 -5.31 3.03
C PHE A 198 -14.28 -4.31 2.58
N GLU A 199 -13.22 -4.10 3.37
CA GLU A 199 -12.11 -3.26 2.91
C GLU A 199 -11.37 -3.90 1.72
N SER A 200 -11.19 -5.23 1.73
CA SER A 200 -10.64 -5.96 0.58
C SER A 200 -11.51 -5.77 -0.65
N GLN A 201 -12.83 -5.94 -0.50
CA GLN A 201 -13.79 -5.76 -1.59
C GLN A 201 -13.74 -4.33 -2.14
N ARG A 202 -13.70 -3.32 -1.25
CA ARG A 202 -13.56 -1.91 -1.62
C ARG A 202 -12.27 -1.65 -2.41
N LEU A 203 -11.13 -2.21 -1.97
CA LEU A 203 -9.85 -2.05 -2.66
C LEU A 203 -9.87 -2.74 -4.04
N CYS A 204 -10.52 -3.89 -4.17
CA CYS A 204 -10.73 -4.54 -5.45
C CYS A 204 -11.56 -3.66 -6.41
N CYS A 205 -12.68 -3.09 -5.94
CA CYS A 205 -13.50 -2.18 -6.74
C CYS A 205 -12.71 -0.93 -7.20
N ARG A 206 -11.88 -0.36 -6.32
CA ARG A 206 -11.05 0.80 -6.68
C ARG A 206 -9.97 0.44 -7.70
N SER A 207 -9.37 -0.74 -7.57
CA SER A 207 -8.38 -1.25 -8.53
C SER A 207 -9.03 -1.51 -9.89
N PHE A 208 -10.20 -2.14 -9.90
CA PHE A 208 -11.03 -2.31 -11.10
C PHE A 208 -11.27 -0.96 -11.78
N TYR A 209 -11.74 0.05 -11.05
CA TYR A 209 -11.98 1.38 -11.61
C TYR A 209 -10.71 2.02 -12.19
N SER A 210 -9.57 1.90 -11.51
CA SER A 210 -8.30 2.43 -12.00
C SER A 210 -7.86 1.79 -13.31
N LEU A 211 -7.97 0.46 -13.41
CA LEU A 211 -7.52 -0.31 -14.58
C LEU A 211 -8.45 -0.14 -15.79
N ASN A 212 -9.73 0.16 -15.55
CA ASN A 212 -10.74 0.40 -16.58
C ASN A 212 -10.95 1.89 -16.89
N PHE A 213 -10.16 2.79 -16.30
CA PHE A 213 -10.39 4.25 -16.41
C PHE A 213 -10.22 4.75 -17.84
N GLN A 214 -9.21 4.25 -18.56
CA GLN A 214 -8.86 4.71 -19.90
C GLN A 214 -9.78 4.09 -20.96
N GLU A 215 -9.90 2.76 -20.91
CA GLU A 215 -10.73 1.92 -21.77
C GLU A 215 -11.08 0.64 -21.00
N LEU A 216 -12.07 -0.11 -21.49
CA LEU A 216 -12.43 -1.42 -20.98
C LEU A 216 -11.48 -2.48 -21.61
N PRO A 217 -10.57 -3.09 -20.85
CA PRO A 217 -9.70 -4.15 -21.36
C PRO A 217 -10.47 -5.45 -21.57
N GLN A 218 -10.04 -6.23 -22.56
CA GLN A 218 -10.67 -7.50 -22.96
C GLN A 218 -10.94 -8.44 -21.78
N PHE A 219 -9.98 -8.61 -20.86
CA PHE A 219 -10.18 -9.47 -19.68
C PHE A 219 -11.39 -9.06 -18.85
N PHE A 220 -11.59 -7.75 -18.62
CA PHE A 220 -12.73 -7.26 -17.84
C PHE A 220 -14.04 -7.32 -18.63
N GLU A 221 -13.98 -7.24 -19.96
CA GLU A 221 -15.13 -7.46 -20.83
C GLU A 221 -15.60 -8.92 -20.78
N ASP A 222 -14.67 -9.87 -20.90
CA ASP A 222 -14.92 -11.31 -20.85
C ASP A 222 -15.49 -11.75 -19.48
N HIS A 223 -15.01 -11.14 -18.40
CA HIS A 223 -15.43 -11.43 -17.02
C HIS A 223 -16.45 -10.43 -16.45
N MET A 224 -17.10 -9.63 -17.32
CA MET A 224 -18.00 -8.57 -16.88
C MET A 224 -19.19 -9.12 -16.08
N LYS A 225 -19.67 -10.32 -16.43
CA LYS A 225 -20.81 -10.95 -15.76
C LYS A 225 -20.50 -11.23 -14.29
N GLU A 226 -19.31 -11.74 -13.98
CA GLU A 226 -18.84 -12.03 -12.64
C GLU A 226 -18.77 -10.75 -11.80
N TRP A 227 -18.13 -9.70 -12.32
CA TRP A 227 -18.02 -8.40 -11.63
C TRP A 227 -19.38 -7.75 -11.36
N MET A 228 -20.22 -7.65 -12.39
CA MET A 228 -21.51 -6.96 -12.28
C MET A 228 -22.51 -7.72 -11.41
N THR A 229 -22.45 -9.05 -11.37
CA THR A 229 -23.30 -9.86 -10.49
C THR A 229 -23.01 -9.56 -9.03
N GLU A 230 -21.73 -9.53 -8.64
CA GLU A 230 -21.34 -9.21 -7.28
C GLU A 230 -21.58 -7.73 -6.92
N PHE A 231 -21.29 -6.79 -7.82
CA PHE A 231 -21.60 -5.38 -7.57
C PHE A 231 -23.09 -5.16 -7.33
N ARG A 232 -23.95 -5.79 -8.14
CA ARG A 232 -25.41 -5.72 -7.95
C ARG A 232 -25.82 -6.23 -6.58
N LYS A 233 -25.19 -7.31 -6.10
CA LYS A 233 -25.50 -7.90 -4.79
C LYS A 233 -25.25 -6.91 -3.65
N TYR A 234 -24.11 -6.24 -3.63
CA TYR A 234 -23.77 -5.25 -2.59
C TYR A 234 -24.63 -3.98 -2.66
N LEU A 235 -25.22 -3.66 -3.81
CA LEU A 235 -26.10 -2.50 -3.97
C LEU A 235 -27.55 -2.76 -3.56
N ILE A 236 -27.97 -4.02 -3.49
CA ILE A 236 -29.36 -4.43 -3.17
C ILE A 236 -29.46 -5.02 -1.76
N SER A 237 -28.33 -5.36 -1.13
CA SER A 237 -28.31 -5.86 0.24
C SER A 237 -28.54 -4.69 1.20
N ASP A 238 -29.74 -4.60 1.77
CA ASP A 238 -30.08 -3.72 2.91
C ASP A 238 -29.45 -4.20 4.22
#